data_AF-A0A7Y2I717-F1
#
_entry.id   AF-A0A7Y2I717-F1
#
_cell.length_a   1.000
_cell.length_b   1.000
_cell.length_c   1.000
_cell.angle_alpha   90.00
_cell.angle_beta   90.00
_cell.angle_gamma   90.00
#
_symmetry.space_group_name_H-M   'P 1'
#
loop_
_entity.id
_entity.type
_entity.pdbx_description
1 polymer ?
#
loop_
_entity_poly.entity_id
_entity_poly.type
_entity_poly.pdbx_seq_one_letter_code
_entity_poly.pdbx_strand_id
1 'polypeptide(L)'
;MFRRLFGLDKPASESSEPNRYGIDTDSNYCPECGEEYRAGFDTCADCGVPLISGIKKLDEVRQQDTGPSSYSMDISTDDDLIAIHTGKLGYIKSLQHILKSEQVPSLLASENASKG
;
A
#
# COMPACT_ATOMS: atom_id res chain seq x y z
N MET A 1 12.61 -10.57 -47.15
CA MET A 1 11.43 -11.36 -46.73
C MET A 1 11.80 -12.11 -45.46
N PHE A 2 10.87 -12.34 -44.53
CA PHE A 2 11.04 -13.00 -43.21
C PHE A 2 11.37 -12.13 -42.00
N ARG A 3 10.47 -11.19 -41.64
CA ARG A 3 10.20 -10.82 -40.24
C ARG A 3 8.73 -10.43 -40.08
N ARG A 4 7.85 -11.43 -40.16
CA ARG A 4 6.43 -11.38 -39.77
C ARG A 4 6.06 -12.76 -39.24
N LEU A 5 6.47 -13.05 -38.02
CA LEU A 5 5.97 -14.15 -37.19
C LEU A 5 6.07 -13.62 -35.75
N PHE A 6 5.03 -13.84 -34.95
CA PHE A 6 4.80 -13.27 -33.62
C PHE A 6 4.20 -11.86 -33.64
N GLY A 7 2.90 -11.80 -33.93
CA GLY A 7 2.05 -10.64 -33.67
C GLY A 7 1.89 -10.40 -32.17
N LEU A 8 2.88 -9.72 -31.60
CA LEU A 8 2.79 -9.05 -30.31
C LEU A 8 2.81 -7.54 -30.56
N ASP A 9 1.78 -7.04 -31.25
CA ASP A 9 1.38 -5.66 -31.08
C ASP A 9 0.65 -5.55 -29.74
N LYS A 10 1.38 -5.73 -28.62
CA LYS A 10 0.89 -5.26 -27.32
C LYS A 10 1.10 -3.75 -27.34
N PRO A 11 0.06 -2.91 -27.46
CA PRO A 11 0.26 -1.48 -27.30
C PRO A 11 0.88 -1.27 -25.93
N ALA A 12 2.00 -0.56 -25.92
CA ALA A 12 2.67 -0.15 -24.70
C ALA A 12 1.67 0.65 -23.86
N SER A 13 1.09 0.02 -22.84
CA SER A 13 0.40 0.74 -21.78
C SER A 13 1.47 1.48 -20.97
N GLU A 14 1.31 2.78 -20.97
CA GLU A 14 2.20 3.79 -20.42
C GLU A 14 2.24 3.76 -18.89
N SER A 15 3.36 4.27 -18.35
CA SER A 15 3.66 4.56 -16.94
C SER A 15 3.81 3.35 -16.02
N SER A 16 5.03 2.81 -15.99
CA SER A 16 5.53 1.89 -14.97
C SER A 16 5.82 2.61 -13.65
N GLU A 17 4.81 3.21 -13.03
CA GLU A 17 4.85 3.37 -11.57
C GLU A 17 4.41 2.01 -11.01
N PRO A 18 5.28 1.26 -10.30
CA PRO A 18 4.88 -0.03 -9.75
C PRO A 18 3.68 0.20 -8.85
N ASN A 19 2.60 -0.55 -9.06
CA ASN A 19 1.40 -0.43 -8.26
C ASN A 19 1.69 -0.81 -6.80
N ARG A 20 2.05 0.17 -5.98
CA ARG A 20 2.39 -0.01 -4.56
C ARG A 20 1.17 -0.44 -3.74
N TYR A 21 -0.03 -0.29 -4.28
CA TYR A 21 -1.30 -0.67 -3.64
C TYR A 21 -1.68 -2.14 -3.89
N GLY A 22 -0.92 -2.86 -4.73
CA GLY A 22 -1.19 -4.28 -5.01
C GLY A 22 -2.48 -4.54 -5.79
N ILE A 23 -2.99 -3.54 -6.52
CA ILE A 23 -4.22 -3.68 -7.32
C ILE A 23 -3.86 -4.19 -8.73
N ASP A 24 -4.41 -5.34 -9.12
CA ASP A 24 -4.35 -5.77 -10.52
C ASP A 24 -5.30 -4.92 -11.37
N THR A 25 -4.78 -4.20 -12.37
CA THR A 25 -5.57 -3.34 -13.27
C THR A 25 -6.41 -4.13 -14.27
N ASP A 26 -6.07 -5.39 -14.53
CA ASP A 26 -6.78 -6.28 -15.44
C ASP A 26 -7.93 -7.05 -14.73
N SER A 27 -8.01 -6.97 -13.39
CA SER A 27 -9.10 -7.54 -12.57
C SER A 27 -10.28 -6.58 -12.39
N ASN A 28 -11.38 -7.10 -11.85
CA ASN A 28 -12.54 -6.33 -11.40
C ASN A 28 -12.66 -6.43 -9.87
N TYR A 29 -13.23 -5.42 -9.22
CA TYR A 29 -13.33 -5.34 -7.76
C TYR A 29 -14.73 -4.95 -7.32
N CYS A 30 -15.17 -5.51 -6.19
CA CYS A 30 -16.39 -5.05 -5.55
C CYS A 30 -16.14 -3.70 -4.84
N PRO A 31 -16.93 -2.65 -5.11
CA PRO A 31 -16.75 -1.36 -4.43
C PRO A 31 -17.16 -1.40 -2.95
N GLU A 32 -17.98 -2.38 -2.55
CA GLU A 32 -18.50 -2.49 -1.18
C GLU A 32 -17.62 -3.38 -0.29
N CYS A 33 -17.35 -4.63 -0.71
CA CYS A 33 -16.55 -5.56 0.10
C CYS A 33 -15.06 -5.58 -0.25
N GLY A 34 -14.66 -5.01 -1.40
CA GLY A 34 -13.27 -4.97 -1.84
C GLY A 34 -12.72 -6.25 -2.46
N GLU A 35 -13.52 -7.31 -2.59
CA GLU A 35 -13.09 -8.57 -3.20
C GLU A 35 -12.66 -8.41 -4.66
N GLU A 36 -11.67 -9.23 -5.05
CA GLU A 36 -11.12 -9.28 -6.40
C GLU A 36 -11.76 -10.40 -7.23
N TYR A 37 -12.07 -10.06 -8.48
CA TYR A 37 -12.66 -10.95 -9.47
C TYR A 37 -11.84 -10.89 -10.76
N ARG A 38 -11.79 -12.01 -11.48
CA ARG A 38 -11.20 -12.03 -12.83
C ARG A 38 -12.00 -11.15 -13.79
N ALA A 39 -11.32 -10.68 -14.84
CA ALA A 39 -11.98 -10.02 -15.96
C ALA A 39 -13.17 -10.85 -16.50
N GLY A 40 -14.28 -10.17 -16.79
CA GLY A 40 -15.49 -10.77 -17.36
C GLY A 40 -16.60 -11.08 -16.36
N PHE A 41 -16.33 -11.04 -15.06
CA PHE A 41 -17.39 -10.96 -14.05
C PHE A 41 -17.86 -9.51 -13.89
N ASP A 42 -19.16 -9.28 -13.79
CA ASP A 42 -19.76 -7.95 -13.70
C ASP A 42 -20.47 -7.68 -12.36
N THR A 43 -20.71 -8.71 -11.55
CA THR A 43 -21.50 -8.64 -10.31
C THR A 43 -20.79 -9.39 -9.18
N CYS A 44 -20.71 -8.77 -8.01
CA CYS A 44 -20.15 -9.40 -6.80
C CYS A 44 -21.04 -10.54 -6.32
N ALA A 45 -20.45 -11.70 -6.02
CA ALA A 45 -21.18 -12.88 -5.59
C ALA A 45 -21.82 -12.70 -4.20
N ASP A 46 -21.18 -11.94 -3.31
CA ASP A 46 -21.64 -11.74 -1.94
C ASP A 46 -22.50 -10.48 -1.77
N CYS A 47 -22.12 -9.37 -2.41
CA CYS A 47 -22.85 -8.11 -2.28
C CYS A 47 -23.98 -7.94 -3.31
N GLY A 48 -23.92 -8.64 -4.45
CA GLY A 48 -24.88 -8.49 -5.54
C GLY A 48 -24.82 -7.15 -6.29
N VAL A 49 -23.76 -6.36 -6.09
CA VAL A 49 -23.57 -5.05 -6.74
C VAL A 49 -22.66 -5.16 -7.97
N PRO A 50 -22.76 -4.21 -8.93
CA PRO A 50 -21.85 -4.16 -10.07
C PRO A 50 -20.39 -3.96 -9.66
N LEU A 51 -19.49 -4.72 -10.29
CA LEU A 51 -18.05 -4.62 -10.08
C LEU A 51 -17.47 -3.41 -10.84
N ILE A 52 -16.43 -2.81 -10.27
CA ILE A 52 -15.62 -1.77 -10.92
C ILE A 52 -14.33 -2.36 -11.48
N SER A 53 -13.74 -1.73 -12.49
CA SER A 53 -12.44 -2.18 -13.03
C SER A 53 -11.30 -1.90 -12.05
N GLY A 54 -10.21 -2.66 -12.17
CA GLY A 54 -8.99 -2.44 -11.41
C GLY A 54 -8.38 -1.06 -11.64
N ILE A 55 -8.50 -0.51 -12.85
CA ILE A 55 -8.12 0.88 -13.16
C ILE A 55 -8.89 1.86 -12.28
N LYS A 56 -10.23 1.73 -12.23
CA LYS A 56 -11.06 2.61 -11.41
C LYS A 56 -10.76 2.45 -9.92
N LYS A 57 -10.57 1.20 -9.46
CA LYS A 57 -10.19 0.92 -8.06
C LYS A 57 -8.86 1.58 -7.69
N LEU A 58 -7.88 1.51 -8.58
CA LEU A 58 -6.58 2.14 -8.38
C LEU A 58 -6.69 3.67 -8.30
N ASP A 59 -7.50 4.28 -9.15
CA ASP A 59 -7.73 5.73 -9.11
C ASP A 59 -8.46 6.16 -7.81
N GLU A 60 -9.44 5.39 -7.35
CA GLU A 60 -10.12 5.64 -6.06
C GLU A 60 -9.14 5.59 -4.89
N VAL A 61 -8.27 4.57 -4.84
CA VAL A 61 -7.25 4.46 -3.79
C VAL A 61 -6.24 5.59 -3.86
N ARG A 62 -5.80 5.99 -5.06
CA ARG A 62 -4.88 7.14 -5.24
C ARG A 62 -5.50 8.47 -4.80
N GLN A 63 -6.80 8.64 -4.97
CA GLN A 63 -7.51 9.86 -4.53
C GLN A 63 -7.73 9.89 -3.01
N GLN A 64 -7.88 8.72 -2.39
CA GLN A 64 -7.99 8.58 -0.95
C GLN A 64 -6.63 8.63 -0.24
N ASP A 65 -5.56 8.24 -0.93
CA ASP A 65 -4.21 8.37 -0.42
C ASP A 65 -3.82 9.85 -0.41
N THR A 66 -3.92 10.45 0.76
CA THR A 66 -3.46 11.81 1.10
C THR A 66 -1.93 11.96 1.01
N GLY A 67 -1.23 10.95 0.50
CA GLY A 67 0.21 10.88 0.35
C GLY A 67 0.91 10.57 1.67
N PRO A 68 2.23 10.29 1.62
CA PRO A 68 3.05 10.08 2.82
C PRO A 68 3.06 11.31 3.76
N SER A 69 2.66 12.49 3.26
CA SER A 69 2.52 13.73 4.02
C SER A 69 1.35 13.78 4.99
N SER A 70 0.42 12.82 4.94
CA SER A 70 -0.73 12.82 5.86
C SER A 70 -0.50 12.06 7.16
N TYR A 71 0.57 11.28 7.24
CA TYR A 71 1.01 10.70 8.50
C TYR A 71 1.77 11.78 9.27
N SER A 72 1.24 12.17 10.43
CA SER A 72 1.97 13.06 11.32
C SER A 72 3.23 12.36 11.82
N MET A 73 4.34 13.11 11.87
CA MET A 73 5.55 12.65 12.56
C MET A 73 5.45 12.77 14.08
N ASP A 74 4.36 13.37 14.59
CA ASP A 74 4.07 13.48 16.01
C ASP A 74 3.46 12.18 16.53
N ILE A 75 3.97 11.73 17.68
CA ILE A 75 3.41 10.60 18.43
C ILE A 75 2.80 11.18 19.71
N SER A 76 1.50 11.00 19.87
CA SER A 76 0.74 11.35 21.07
C SER A 76 0.94 10.31 22.17
N THR A 77 0.65 10.69 23.40
CA THR A 77 0.60 9.74 24.54
C THR A 77 -0.54 8.73 24.42
N ASP A 78 -1.57 9.05 23.64
CA ASP A 78 -2.73 8.20 23.44
C ASP A 78 -2.58 7.24 22.25
N ASP A 79 -1.45 7.29 21.54
CA ASP A 79 -1.21 6.43 20.39
C ASP A 79 -0.87 4.99 20.84
N ASP A 80 -1.44 4.01 20.14
CA ASP A 80 -1.10 2.61 20.33
C ASP A 80 0.31 2.32 19.77
N LEU A 81 1.24 1.96 20.66
CA LEU A 81 2.64 1.69 20.31
C LEU A 81 2.94 0.20 20.30
N ILE A 82 3.72 -0.23 19.30
CA ILE A 82 4.25 -1.59 19.20
C ILE A 82 5.78 -1.59 19.15
N ALA A 83 6.39 -2.53 19.88
CA ALA A 83 7.83 -2.75 19.84
C ALA A 83 8.22 -3.51 18.56
N ILE A 84 8.94 -2.84 17.65
CA ILE A 84 9.42 -3.46 16.40
C ILE A 84 10.84 -4.02 16.50
N HIS A 85 11.65 -3.52 17.44
CA HIS A 85 13.03 -3.97 17.65
C HIS A 85 13.55 -3.62 19.06
N THR A 86 14.30 -4.53 19.68
CA THR A 86 15.00 -4.33 20.97
C THR A 86 16.50 -4.63 20.82
N GLY A 87 17.38 -3.84 21.42
CA GLY A 87 18.82 -4.08 21.28
C GLY A 87 19.72 -2.97 21.83
N LYS A 88 20.99 -3.00 21.42
CA LYS A 88 22.00 -2.03 21.86
C LYS A 88 21.62 -0.61 21.44
N LEU A 89 21.71 0.35 22.37
CA LEU A 89 21.31 1.73 22.16
C LEU A 89 21.91 2.37 20.89
N GLY A 90 23.18 2.12 20.59
CA GLY A 90 23.82 2.66 19.39
C GLY A 90 23.13 2.21 18.10
N TYR A 91 22.79 0.91 18.01
CA TYR A 91 22.07 0.35 16.87
C TYR A 91 20.64 0.86 16.80
N ILE A 92 19.95 0.92 17.94
CA ILE A 92 18.57 1.43 18.02
C ILE A 92 18.49 2.91 17.60
N LYS A 93 19.48 3.74 17.95
CA LYS A 93 19.56 5.12 17.48
C LYS A 93 19.79 5.22 15.97
N SER A 94 20.67 4.38 15.40
CA SER A 94 20.84 4.35 13.94
C SER A 94 19.57 3.92 13.22
N LEU A 95 18.85 2.92 13.75
CA LEU A 95 17.58 2.48 13.21
C LEU A 95 16.53 3.61 13.28
N GLN A 96 16.41 4.30 14.42
CA GLN A 96 15.49 5.43 14.57
C GLN A 96 15.78 6.55 13.56
N HIS A 97 17.06 6.80 13.24
CA HIS A 97 17.42 7.79 12.23
C HIS A 97 16.93 7.40 10.83
N ILE A 98 17.08 6.13 10.45
CA ILE A 98 16.58 5.59 9.17
C ILE A 98 15.06 5.67 9.12
N LEU A 99 14.36 5.28 10.19
CA LEU A 99 12.90 5.35 10.23
C LEU A 99 12.40 6.78 10.06
N LYS A 100 13.06 7.76 10.70
CA LYS A 100 12.74 9.17 10.53
C LYS A 100 12.98 9.68 9.11
N SER A 101 14.04 9.21 8.42
CA SER A 101 14.28 9.61 7.02
C SER A 101 13.23 9.04 6.06
N GLU A 102 12.66 7.88 6.39
CA GLU A 102 11.56 7.25 5.64
C GLU A 102 10.17 7.71 6.10
N GLN A 103 10.07 8.80 6.88
CA GLN A 103 8.81 9.32 7.43
C GLN A 103 7.99 8.31 8.24
N VAL A 104 8.68 7.45 9.00
CA VAL A 104 8.06 6.52 9.95
C VAL A 104 8.25 7.05 11.38
N PRO A 105 7.18 7.48 12.07
CA PRO A 105 7.24 7.93 13.46
C PRO A 105 7.75 6.81 14.37
N SER A 106 8.69 7.12 15.27
CA SER A 106 9.23 6.12 16.19
C SER A 106 9.74 6.74 17.50
N LEU A 107 9.45 6.05 18.61
CA LEU A 107 9.94 6.37 19.96
C LEU A 107 10.95 5.33 20.44
N LEU A 108 11.89 5.77 21.27
CA LEU A 108 12.79 4.88 21.99
C LEU A 108 12.23 4.65 23.39
N ALA A 109 11.84 3.41 23.67
CA ALA A 109 11.45 2.98 25.01
C ALA A 109 12.61 2.24 25.68
N SER A 110 12.75 2.43 26.99
CA SER A 110 13.56 1.55 27.84
C SER A 110 12.63 0.57 28.53
N GLU A 111 13.01 -0.71 28.61
CA GLU A 111 12.27 -1.73 29.38
C GLU A 111 12.08 -1.37 30.87
N ASN A 112 12.79 -0.36 31.37
CA ASN A 112 12.68 0.10 32.75
C ASN A 112 11.61 1.19 32.97
N ALA A 113 10.85 1.59 31.93
CA ALA A 113 9.94 2.74 32.01
C ALA A 113 8.47 2.38 32.36
N SER A 114 8.12 1.11 32.53
CA SER A 114 6.75 0.68 32.87
C SER A 114 6.65 0.15 34.30
N LYS A 115 6.91 1.03 35.28
CA LYS A 115 6.40 0.96 36.67
C LYS A 115 6.37 2.37 37.26
N GLY A 116 5.22 3.04 37.16
CA GLY A 116 4.93 4.32 37.80
C GLY A 116 3.44 4.51 37.91
#